data_AF-A0A4W5NEQ1-F1
#
_entry.id   AF-A0A4W5NEQ1-F1
#
_cell.length_a   1.000
_cell.length_b   1.000
_cell.length_c   1.000
_cell.angle_alpha   90.00
_cell.angle_beta   90.00
_cell.angle_gamma   90.00
#
_symmetry.space_group_name_H-M   'P 1'
#
loop_
_entity.id
_entity.type
_entity.pdbx_description
1 polymer ?
#
loop_
_entity_poly.entity_id
_entity_poly.type
_entity_poly.pdbx_seq_one_letter_code
_entity_poly.pdbx_strand_id
1 'polypeptide(L)'
;MECSPQYSGDNLAYVSTVVAHEMGHNLGMNHDYSSCTCGQGSCIMAASATGSTLFSDCSASDFERLVLRGGGVCLLNQPSQSNIVSVAKCGNGMLEEGEDCDCGTPQECTNKCCDAATCKLTWGSACAQGSCCKDCKISVSGTPCRGSVNTCDLPEYCNGSTSFCPSDFYIMDGLLCENDAAYCYEGRCQTYDYQCKFLFEKGARKAAEICFQTANLKGDTFGNCGLTSAGTYVKCSLA
;
A
#
# COMPACT_ATOMS: atom_id res chain seq x y z
N MET A 1 -3.65 -18.30 -22.47
CA MET A 1 -4.79 -18.14 -21.54
C MET A 1 -5.48 -16.87 -21.95
N GLU A 2 -6.53 -16.99 -22.77
CA GLU A 2 -7.39 -15.86 -23.12
C GLU A 2 -8.44 -15.71 -22.01
N CYS A 3 -8.48 -14.55 -21.36
CA CYS A 3 -9.60 -14.16 -20.51
C CYS A 3 -10.75 -13.73 -21.43
N SER A 4 -11.68 -14.65 -21.73
CA SER A 4 -12.91 -14.31 -22.45
C SER A 4 -13.93 -13.74 -21.46
N PRO A 5 -14.58 -12.59 -21.74
CA PRO A 5 -15.55 -11.99 -20.84
C PRO A 5 -16.92 -12.64 -21.07
N GLN A 6 -17.23 -13.68 -20.29
CA GLN A 6 -18.60 -14.15 -20.11
C GLN A 6 -18.96 -14.08 -18.62
N TYR A 7 -19.39 -12.91 -18.16
CA TYR A 7 -20.06 -12.79 -16.87
C TYR A 7 -21.56 -12.65 -17.13
N SER A 8 -22.26 -13.78 -17.19
CA SER A 8 -23.71 -13.84 -17.06
C SER A 8 -24.09 -14.58 -15.78
N GLY A 9 -24.88 -13.93 -14.92
CA GLY A 9 -25.60 -14.54 -13.79
C GLY A 9 -24.81 -14.71 -12.49
N ASP A 10 -25.34 -14.16 -11.39
CA ASP A 10 -25.16 -14.43 -9.94
C ASP A 10 -23.78 -14.69 -9.32
N ASN A 11 -22.69 -14.72 -10.09
CA ASN A 11 -21.35 -15.08 -9.61
C ASN A 11 -20.45 -13.86 -9.35
N LEU A 12 -20.96 -12.64 -9.55
CA LEU A 12 -20.18 -11.42 -9.34
C LEU A 12 -19.70 -11.33 -7.88
N ALA A 13 -20.59 -11.59 -6.91
CA ALA A 13 -20.24 -11.55 -5.49
C ALA A 13 -19.15 -12.56 -5.14
N TYR A 14 -19.23 -13.78 -5.68
CA TYR A 14 -18.24 -14.82 -5.49
C TYR A 14 -16.88 -14.42 -6.08
N VAL A 15 -16.85 -13.96 -7.33
CA VAL A 15 -15.63 -13.52 -8.01
C VAL A 15 -15.01 -12.32 -7.30
N SER A 16 -15.81 -11.34 -6.88
CA SER A 16 -15.35 -10.21 -6.07
C SER A 16 -14.74 -10.66 -4.75
N THR A 17 -15.31 -11.69 -4.10
CA THR A 17 -14.74 -12.28 -2.87
C THR A 17 -13.38 -12.92 -3.14
N VAL A 18 -13.22 -13.64 -4.26
CA VAL A 18 -11.93 -14.22 -4.65
C VAL A 18 -10.90 -13.13 -4.92
N VAL A 19 -11.26 -12.07 -5.65
CA VAL A 19 -10.34 -10.95 -5.88
C VAL A 19 -9.95 -10.29 -4.55
N ALA A 20 -10.90 -10.06 -3.64
CA ALA A 20 -10.63 -9.50 -2.32
C ALA A 20 -9.73 -10.42 -1.48
N HIS A 21 -9.90 -11.75 -1.57
CA HIS A 21 -9.06 -12.74 -0.90
C HIS A 21 -7.61 -12.67 -1.38
N GLU A 22 -7.38 -12.68 -2.70
CA GLU A 22 -6.03 -12.61 -3.26
C GLU A 22 -5.38 -11.23 -3.03
N MET A 23 -6.16 -10.15 -3.07
CA MET A 23 -5.69 -8.83 -2.64
C MET A 23 -5.34 -8.82 -1.15
N GLY A 24 -6.10 -9.52 -0.30
CA GLY A 24 -5.79 -9.71 1.12
C GLY A 24 -4.42 -10.34 1.34
N HIS A 25 -4.08 -11.40 0.58
CA HIS A 25 -2.73 -11.99 0.62
C HIS A 25 -1.63 -11.01 0.19
N ASN A 26 -1.85 -10.24 -0.88
CA ASN A 26 -0.92 -9.17 -1.28
C ASN A 26 -0.75 -8.09 -0.19
N LEU A 27 -1.79 -7.90 0.63
CA LEU A 27 -1.82 -7.00 1.78
C LEU A 27 -1.43 -7.71 3.10
N GLY A 28 -0.80 -8.88 3.02
CA GLY A 28 -0.17 -9.56 4.15
C GLY A 28 -1.11 -10.35 5.05
N MET A 29 -2.39 -10.47 4.70
CA MET A 29 -3.39 -11.23 5.45
C MET A 29 -3.22 -12.73 5.20
N ASN A 30 -3.22 -13.54 6.25
CA ASN A 30 -3.18 -15.01 6.13
C ASN A 30 -4.60 -15.59 6.16
N HIS A 31 -4.70 -16.90 5.87
CA HIS A 31 -5.98 -17.61 6.05
C HIS A 31 -6.44 -17.60 7.50
N ASP A 32 -7.75 -17.46 7.68
CA ASP A 32 -8.39 -17.53 8.98
C ASP A 32 -8.27 -18.93 9.61
N TYR A 33 -7.99 -18.97 10.91
CA TYR A 33 -8.01 -20.18 11.74
C TYR A 33 -9.16 -20.11 12.75
N SER A 34 -9.32 -21.17 13.57
CA SER A 34 -10.56 -21.40 14.34
C SER A 34 -10.96 -20.31 15.34
N SER A 35 -10.05 -19.44 15.78
CA SER A 35 -10.38 -18.32 16.68
C SER A 35 -10.69 -17.01 15.96
N CYS A 36 -10.46 -16.92 14.64
CA CYS A 36 -10.74 -15.72 13.87
C CYS A 36 -12.24 -15.58 13.61
N THR A 37 -12.75 -14.37 13.69
CA THR A 37 -14.18 -14.09 13.51
C THR A 37 -14.42 -12.74 12.84
N CYS A 38 -15.43 -12.69 11.99
CA CYS A 38 -16.00 -11.48 11.39
C CYS A 38 -17.44 -11.23 11.88
N GLY A 39 -17.84 -11.91 12.97
CA GLY A 39 -19.19 -11.80 13.55
C GLY A 39 -20.28 -12.56 12.79
N GLN A 40 -20.07 -12.90 11.52
CA GLN A 40 -21.02 -13.69 10.72
C GLN A 40 -20.31 -14.74 9.86
N GLY A 41 -20.68 -16.01 10.07
CA GLY A 41 -20.32 -17.10 9.16
C GLY A 41 -18.83 -17.20 8.84
N SER A 42 -18.53 -17.38 7.56
CA SER A 42 -17.16 -17.42 7.04
C SER A 42 -16.74 -16.04 6.54
N CYS A 43 -15.46 -15.72 6.68
CA CYS A 43 -14.90 -14.41 6.34
C CYS A 43 -14.15 -14.47 4.99
N ILE A 44 -13.76 -13.30 4.44
CA ILE A 44 -13.05 -13.21 3.15
C ILE A 44 -11.78 -14.09 3.14
N MET A 45 -11.01 -14.12 4.23
CA MET A 45 -9.75 -14.87 4.33
C MET A 45 -9.92 -16.32 4.76
N ALA A 46 -11.14 -16.87 4.77
CA ALA A 46 -11.32 -18.29 4.97
C ALA A 46 -10.61 -19.11 3.86
N ALA A 47 -10.20 -20.34 4.18
CA ALA A 47 -9.48 -21.23 3.27
C ALA A 47 -10.30 -21.64 2.01
N SER A 48 -11.55 -21.23 1.90
CA SER A 48 -12.42 -21.44 0.73
C SER A 48 -13.28 -20.22 0.52
N ALA A 49 -13.54 -19.86 -0.75
CA ALA A 49 -14.37 -18.73 -1.08
C ALA A 49 -15.83 -18.98 -0.67
N THR A 50 -16.38 -18.08 0.14
CA THR A 50 -17.72 -18.23 0.75
C THR A 50 -18.72 -17.17 0.34
N GLY A 51 -18.31 -16.19 -0.47
CA GLY A 51 -19.14 -15.04 -0.85
C GLY A 51 -19.26 -13.97 0.25
N SER A 52 -18.47 -14.09 1.32
CA SER A 52 -18.43 -13.11 2.41
C SER A 52 -17.89 -11.77 1.96
N THR A 53 -18.40 -10.69 2.55
CA THR A 53 -17.92 -9.33 2.33
C THR A 53 -17.16 -8.76 3.53
N LEU A 54 -16.87 -9.60 4.54
CA LEU A 54 -16.27 -9.17 5.80
C LEU A 54 -14.91 -9.82 6.01
N PHE A 55 -13.92 -9.00 6.36
CA PHE A 55 -12.64 -9.46 6.90
C PHE A 55 -12.79 -9.83 8.38
N SER A 56 -11.98 -10.79 8.85
CA SER A 56 -11.91 -11.18 10.26
C SER A 56 -11.07 -10.20 11.09
N ASP A 57 -11.19 -10.29 12.42
CA ASP A 57 -10.28 -9.66 13.38
C ASP A 57 -8.80 -10.05 13.19
N CYS A 58 -8.53 -11.30 12.82
CA CYS A 58 -7.19 -11.78 12.46
C CYS A 58 -6.65 -11.08 11.20
N SER A 59 -7.48 -10.97 10.15
CA SER A 59 -7.11 -10.30 8.90
C SER A 59 -6.75 -8.83 9.15
N ALA A 60 -7.50 -8.14 10.01
CA ALA A 60 -7.21 -6.76 10.40
C ALA A 60 -5.85 -6.65 11.12
N SER A 61 -5.56 -7.59 12.03
CA SER A 61 -4.28 -7.64 12.77
C SER A 61 -3.08 -7.91 11.86
N ASP A 62 -3.25 -8.77 10.85
CA ASP A 62 -2.21 -9.07 9.87
C ASP A 62 -1.92 -7.87 8.96
N PHE A 63 -2.96 -7.18 8.50
CA PHE A 63 -2.80 -5.96 7.71
C PHE A 63 -2.12 -4.84 8.51
N GLU A 64 -2.51 -4.64 9.77
CA GLU A 64 -1.84 -3.69 10.66
C GLU A 64 -0.35 -4.01 10.80
N ARG A 65 0.00 -5.30 10.95
CA ARG A 65 1.39 -5.75 11.03
C ARG A 65 2.17 -5.45 9.75
N LEU A 66 1.57 -5.61 8.56
CA LEU A 66 2.19 -5.23 7.29
C LEU A 66 2.52 -3.73 7.30
N VAL A 67 1.54 -2.89 7.64
CA VAL A 67 1.69 -1.42 7.66
C VAL A 67 2.76 -1.00 8.67
N LEU A 68 2.75 -1.55 9.88
CA LEU A 68 3.73 -1.26 10.93
C LEU A 68 5.16 -1.70 10.56
N ARG A 69 5.32 -2.68 9.66
CA ARG A 69 6.61 -3.11 9.10
C ARG A 69 7.06 -2.23 7.92
N GLY A 70 6.29 -1.19 7.58
CA GLY A 70 6.56 -0.31 6.44
C GLY A 70 6.17 -0.92 5.10
N GLY A 71 5.27 -1.91 5.09
CA GLY A 71 4.60 -2.36 3.87
C GLY A 71 3.47 -1.41 3.47
N GLY A 72 3.07 -1.45 2.19
CA GLY A 72 1.94 -0.64 1.70
C GLY A 72 2.19 0.86 1.56
N VAL A 73 3.45 1.33 1.64
CA VAL A 73 3.76 2.78 1.52
C VAL A 73 3.31 3.37 0.18
N CYS A 74 3.34 2.57 -0.89
CA CYS A 74 2.86 2.97 -2.22
C CYS A 74 1.32 3.06 -2.33
N LEU A 75 0.60 2.74 -1.25
CA LEU A 75 -0.86 2.86 -1.16
C LEU A 75 -1.28 4.12 -0.40
N LEU A 76 -0.32 4.91 0.11
CA LEU A 76 -0.61 6.14 0.86
C LEU A 76 -0.97 7.32 -0.04
N ASN A 77 -0.59 7.28 -1.31
CA ASN A 77 -0.96 8.30 -2.28
C ASN A 77 -2.33 7.99 -2.89
N GLN A 78 -3.27 8.92 -2.71
CA GLN A 78 -4.55 8.87 -3.40
C GLN A 78 -4.34 9.11 -4.91
N PRO A 79 -4.92 8.29 -5.80
CA PRO A 79 -4.83 8.52 -7.24
C PRO A 79 -5.56 9.81 -7.63
N SER A 80 -5.09 10.48 -8.69
CA SER A 80 -5.83 11.60 -9.27
C SER A 80 -7.12 11.12 -9.92
N GLN A 81 -8.16 11.96 -9.93
CA GLN A 81 -9.45 11.69 -10.57
C GLN A 81 -9.28 11.18 -12.02
N SER A 82 -8.33 11.74 -12.77
CA SER A 82 -8.03 11.36 -14.16
C SER A 82 -7.55 9.92 -14.35
N ASN A 83 -7.06 9.28 -13.30
CA ASN A 83 -6.53 7.91 -13.36
C ASN A 83 -7.59 6.87 -12.98
N ILE A 84 -8.78 7.30 -12.58
CA ILE A 84 -9.89 6.43 -12.18
C ILE A 84 -10.74 6.15 -13.42
N VAL A 85 -10.78 4.89 -13.85
CA VAL A 85 -11.48 4.45 -15.08
C VAL A 85 -12.90 3.94 -14.78
N SER A 86 -13.36 4.00 -13.53
CA SER A 86 -14.72 3.63 -13.12
C SER A 86 -15.75 4.71 -13.44
N VAL A 87 -17.02 4.33 -13.43
CA VAL A 87 -18.14 5.28 -13.44
C VAL A 87 -18.20 5.91 -12.06
N ALA A 88 -18.11 7.25 -12.01
CA ALA A 88 -18.17 8.03 -10.77
C ALA A 88 -19.43 7.68 -9.96
N LYS A 89 -19.25 7.41 -8.67
CA LYS A 89 -20.32 7.02 -7.77
C LYS A 89 -20.20 7.69 -6.40
N CYS A 90 -20.95 8.77 -6.26
CA CYS A 90 -21.08 9.48 -5.01
C CYS A 90 -21.44 8.58 -3.82
N GLY A 91 -20.66 8.71 -2.75
CA GLY A 91 -20.78 8.01 -1.48
C GLY A 91 -19.94 6.73 -1.41
N ASN A 92 -19.00 6.51 -2.33
CA ASN A 92 -18.07 5.37 -2.29
C ASN A 92 -16.74 5.71 -1.59
N GLY A 93 -16.57 6.95 -1.13
CA GLY A 93 -15.37 7.44 -0.44
C GLY A 93 -14.20 7.76 -1.37
N MET A 94 -14.37 7.67 -2.69
CA MET A 94 -13.35 7.95 -3.69
C MET A 94 -13.70 9.25 -4.40
N LEU A 95 -12.77 10.20 -4.41
CA LEU A 95 -12.96 11.43 -5.18
C LEU A 95 -12.82 11.13 -6.68
N GLU A 96 -13.94 11.12 -7.41
CA GLU A 96 -14.01 10.78 -8.84
C GLU A 96 -14.33 12.01 -9.71
N GLU A 97 -14.27 11.86 -11.04
CA GLU A 97 -14.58 12.96 -11.97
C GLU A 97 -16.04 13.43 -11.81
N GLY A 98 -16.24 14.74 -11.63
CA GLY A 98 -17.55 15.35 -11.44
C GLY A 98 -17.95 15.61 -9.98
N GLU A 99 -17.19 15.07 -9.03
CA GLU A 99 -17.37 15.27 -7.59
C GLU A 99 -16.40 16.33 -7.06
N ASP A 100 -16.84 17.10 -6.07
CA ASP A 100 -15.98 18.08 -5.38
C ASP A 100 -15.38 17.47 -4.09
N CYS A 101 -16.02 16.42 -3.58
CA CYS A 101 -15.65 15.67 -2.38
C CYS A 101 -16.46 14.36 -2.30
N ASP A 102 -15.93 13.32 -1.65
CA ASP A 102 -16.70 12.12 -1.29
C ASP A 102 -16.30 11.59 0.09
N CYS A 103 -17.16 11.72 1.08
CA CYS A 103 -16.92 11.27 2.46
C CYS A 103 -17.66 9.97 2.82
N GLY A 104 -18.06 9.18 1.83
CA GLY A 104 -18.89 7.99 2.01
C GLY A 104 -20.38 8.30 2.08
N THR A 105 -21.17 7.35 2.57
CA THR A 105 -22.63 7.50 2.65
C THR A 105 -23.04 8.59 3.66
N PRO A 106 -24.25 9.16 3.56
CA PRO A 106 -24.74 10.15 4.53
C PRO A 106 -24.74 9.67 5.99
N GLN A 107 -24.78 8.36 6.22
CA GLN A 107 -24.74 7.75 7.55
C GLN A 107 -23.33 7.67 8.12
N GLU A 108 -22.31 7.54 7.27
CA GLU A 108 -20.90 7.37 7.66
C GLU A 108 -20.13 8.69 7.64
N CYS A 109 -20.55 9.64 6.80
CA CYS A 109 -19.83 10.88 6.60
C CYS A 109 -19.84 11.76 7.86
N THR A 110 -18.63 12.03 8.37
CA THR A 110 -18.38 12.97 9.48
C THR A 110 -17.78 14.30 9.00
N ASN A 111 -17.56 14.44 7.69
CA ASN A 111 -16.89 15.59 7.11
C ASN A 111 -17.86 16.76 6.89
N LYS A 112 -17.82 17.75 7.79
CA LYS A 112 -18.65 18.97 7.71
C LYS A 112 -18.47 19.80 6.43
N CYS A 113 -17.39 19.58 5.68
CA CYS A 113 -17.07 20.33 4.47
C CYS A 113 -17.73 19.73 3.22
N CYS A 114 -18.24 18.49 3.29
CA CYS A 114 -18.81 17.76 2.18
C CYS A 114 -20.28 17.42 2.42
N ASP A 115 -21.13 17.67 1.42
CA ASP A 115 -22.49 17.13 1.40
C ASP A 115 -22.47 15.71 0.81
N ALA A 116 -22.56 14.71 1.70
CA ALA A 116 -22.51 13.30 1.34
C ALA A 116 -23.65 12.84 0.40
N ALA A 117 -24.76 13.57 0.33
CA ALA A 117 -25.87 13.20 -0.56
C ALA A 117 -25.60 13.63 -2.01
N THR A 118 -24.74 14.64 -2.21
CA THR A 118 -24.52 15.27 -3.52
C THR A 118 -23.07 15.24 -3.99
N CYS A 119 -22.13 14.88 -3.12
CA CYS A 119 -20.68 14.92 -3.36
C CYS A 119 -20.19 16.31 -3.79
N LYS A 120 -20.82 17.34 -3.19
CA LYS A 120 -20.49 18.75 -3.38
C LYS A 120 -20.00 19.38 -2.11
N LEU A 121 -19.13 20.37 -2.26
CA LEU A 121 -18.67 21.16 -1.12
C LEU A 121 -19.84 21.91 -0.51
N THR A 122 -19.90 21.91 0.82
CA THR A 122 -20.82 22.75 1.57
C THR A 122 -20.47 24.23 1.35
N TRP A 123 -21.47 25.11 1.52
CA TRP A 123 -21.29 26.54 1.31
C TRP A 123 -20.14 27.11 2.16
N GLY A 124 -19.22 27.83 1.51
CA GLY A 124 -18.05 28.44 2.15
C GLY A 124 -16.84 27.52 2.32
N SER A 125 -16.94 26.24 1.93
CA SER A 125 -15.83 25.30 1.91
C SER A 125 -15.01 25.44 0.62
N ALA A 126 -13.68 25.44 0.76
CA ALA A 126 -12.73 25.42 -0.35
C ALA A 126 -12.16 24.02 -0.60
N CYS A 127 -12.28 23.11 0.37
CA CYS A 127 -11.87 21.72 0.27
C CYS A 127 -12.60 20.88 1.31
N ALA A 128 -12.59 19.56 1.11
CA ALA A 128 -13.05 18.59 2.12
C ALA A 128 -12.03 17.46 2.38
N GLN A 129 -11.20 17.12 1.39
CA GLN A 129 -10.28 15.98 1.46
C GLN A 129 -8.84 16.38 1.08
N GLY A 130 -7.90 15.51 1.46
CA GLY A 130 -6.47 15.69 1.28
C GLY A 130 -5.78 16.27 2.51
N SER A 131 -4.52 15.90 2.72
CA SER A 131 -3.72 16.29 3.89
C SER A 131 -3.36 17.79 3.93
N CYS A 132 -3.62 18.54 2.85
CA CYS A 132 -3.54 19.99 2.82
C CYS A 132 -4.89 20.67 3.03
N CYS A 133 -5.96 19.95 3.36
CA CYS A 133 -7.24 20.54 3.76
C CYS A 133 -7.35 20.62 5.29
N LYS A 134 -7.55 21.82 5.82
CA LYS A 134 -7.77 22.04 7.25
C LYS A 134 -8.94 22.99 7.47
N ASP A 135 -9.91 22.56 8.27
CA ASP A 135 -11.12 23.33 8.56
C ASP A 135 -11.83 23.85 7.30
N CYS A 136 -11.99 22.97 6.31
CA CYS A 136 -12.58 23.26 5.00
C CYS A 136 -11.82 24.31 4.16
N LYS A 137 -10.56 24.60 4.50
CA LYS A 137 -9.70 25.57 3.81
C LYS A 137 -8.41 24.92 3.36
N ILE A 138 -7.91 25.38 2.21
CA ILE A 138 -6.61 24.97 1.70
C ILE A 138 -5.53 25.54 2.63
N SER A 139 -4.63 24.66 3.07
CA SER A 139 -3.50 25.01 3.91
C SER A 139 -2.54 25.91 3.16
N VAL A 140 -1.93 26.87 3.86
CA VAL A 140 -1.00 27.83 3.26
C VAL A 140 0.25 27.14 2.71
N SER A 141 0.86 27.76 1.71
CA SER A 141 2.10 27.26 1.10
C SER A 141 3.20 27.05 2.15
N GLY A 142 3.91 25.93 2.06
CA GLY A 142 4.95 25.56 3.03
C GLY A 142 4.43 24.85 4.29
N THR A 143 3.12 24.57 4.40
CA THR A 143 2.60 23.71 5.48
C THR A 143 3.02 22.26 5.24
N PRO A 144 3.72 21.58 6.18
CA PRO A 144 4.11 20.19 5.99
C PRO A 144 2.88 19.27 5.95
N CYS A 145 2.78 18.42 4.94
CA CYS A 145 1.66 17.49 4.73
C CYS A 145 2.06 16.01 4.75
N ARG A 146 3.34 15.71 4.52
CA ARG A 146 3.94 14.40 4.78
C ARG A 146 5.34 14.60 5.34
N GLY A 147 5.65 13.88 6.43
CA GLY A 147 6.99 13.86 7.00
C GLY A 147 7.87 12.82 6.33
N SER A 148 9.18 13.03 6.35
CA SER A 148 10.16 12.03 5.93
C SER A 148 10.15 10.84 6.90
N VAL A 149 10.11 9.62 6.34
CA VAL A 149 10.10 8.36 7.10
C VAL A 149 11.52 7.87 7.41
N ASN A 150 12.50 8.23 6.59
CA ASN A 150 13.90 7.82 6.75
C ASN A 150 14.86 8.76 6.00
N THR A 151 16.17 8.54 6.12
CA THR A 151 17.19 9.42 5.50
C THR A 151 17.14 9.49 3.97
N CYS A 152 16.51 8.53 3.30
CA CYS A 152 16.35 8.48 1.85
C CYS A 152 15.00 9.02 1.37
N ASP A 153 14.15 9.51 2.27
CA ASP A 153 12.80 9.99 1.96
C ASP A 153 12.71 11.50 2.19
N LEU A 154 12.04 12.24 1.30
CA LEU A 154 11.89 13.70 1.44
C LEU A 154 10.58 14.04 2.14
N PRO A 155 10.49 15.17 2.86
CA PRO A 155 9.20 15.67 3.32
C PRO A 155 8.48 16.48 2.23
N GLU A 156 7.15 16.44 2.21
CA GLU A 156 6.31 17.24 1.31
C GLU A 156 5.54 18.32 2.04
N TYR A 157 5.28 19.39 1.28
CA TYR A 157 4.63 20.59 1.76
C TYR A 157 3.49 20.99 0.83
N CYS A 158 2.43 21.51 1.42
CA CYS A 158 1.32 22.11 0.69
C CYS A 158 1.81 23.28 -0.15
N ASN A 159 1.29 23.39 -1.37
CA ASN A 159 1.62 24.48 -2.29
C ASN A 159 0.79 25.75 -2.03
N GLY A 160 -0.31 25.66 -1.26
CA GLY A 160 -1.23 26.78 -1.01
C GLY A 160 -2.39 26.90 -1.99
N SER A 161 -2.46 26.04 -3.00
CA SER A 161 -3.47 26.08 -4.08
C SER A 161 -4.28 24.78 -4.22
N THR A 162 -3.78 23.66 -3.73
CA THR A 162 -4.47 22.36 -3.76
C THR A 162 -4.68 21.81 -2.36
N SER A 163 -5.77 21.07 -2.18
CA SER A 163 -6.09 20.40 -0.90
C SER A 163 -5.34 19.10 -0.68
N PHE A 164 -4.73 18.55 -1.75
CA PHE A 164 -3.89 17.36 -1.71
C PHE A 164 -2.41 17.72 -1.58
N CYS A 165 -1.69 16.93 -0.79
CA CYS A 165 -0.23 16.95 -0.74
C CYS A 165 0.32 16.53 -2.11
N PRO A 166 1.46 17.07 -2.55
CA PRO A 166 2.09 16.62 -3.78
C PRO A 166 2.49 15.14 -3.69
N SER A 167 2.85 14.55 -4.83
CA SER A 167 3.36 13.18 -4.91
C SER A 167 4.55 12.97 -3.96
N ASP A 168 4.68 11.74 -3.47
CA ASP A 168 5.79 11.30 -2.63
C ASP A 168 7.10 11.33 -3.44
N PHE A 169 8.08 12.11 -2.97
CA PHE A 169 9.41 12.19 -3.54
C PHE A 169 10.45 11.66 -2.56
N TYR A 170 11.52 11.11 -3.13
CA TYR A 170 12.62 10.55 -2.36
C TYR A 170 13.98 11.02 -2.88
N ILE A 171 14.99 10.82 -2.04
CA ILE A 171 16.38 11.06 -2.37
C ILE A 171 16.79 10.17 -3.55
N MET A 172 17.50 10.74 -4.51
CA MET A 172 17.96 10.05 -5.73
C MET A 172 18.63 8.70 -5.42
N ASP A 173 18.24 7.69 -6.19
CA ASP A 173 18.82 6.35 -6.10
C ASP A 173 20.34 6.38 -6.27
N GLY A 174 21.04 5.60 -5.46
CA GLY A 174 22.51 5.51 -5.46
C GLY A 174 23.21 6.52 -4.55
N LEU A 175 22.49 7.42 -3.87
CA LEU A 175 23.10 8.27 -2.84
C LEU A 175 23.37 7.49 -1.55
N LEU A 176 24.48 7.81 -0.88
CA LEU A 176 24.91 7.14 0.35
C LEU A 176 23.95 7.43 1.52
N CYS A 177 23.73 6.43 2.36
CA CYS A 177 22.92 6.51 3.57
C CYS A 177 23.50 5.63 4.68
N GLU A 178 23.03 5.81 5.93
CA GLU A 178 23.52 5.09 7.12
C GLU A 178 25.06 5.20 7.29
N ASN A 179 25.59 6.43 7.29
CA ASN A 179 27.04 6.70 7.39
C ASN A 179 27.87 5.94 6.34
N ASP A 180 27.45 6.03 5.07
CA ASP A 180 28.10 5.40 3.92
C ASP A 180 28.08 3.86 3.91
N ALA A 181 27.21 3.24 4.72
CA ALA A 181 27.08 1.78 4.79
C ALA A 181 26.17 1.19 3.70
N ALA A 182 25.32 2.01 3.08
CA ALA A 182 24.38 1.59 2.04
C ALA A 182 24.01 2.74 1.10
N TYR A 183 23.13 2.43 0.15
CA TYR A 183 22.62 3.38 -0.82
C TYR A 183 21.10 3.51 -0.73
N CYS A 184 20.61 4.71 -0.99
CA CYS A 184 19.20 4.98 -1.21
C CYS A 184 18.74 4.29 -2.50
N TYR A 185 17.60 3.63 -2.42
CA TYR A 185 16.93 3.05 -3.58
C TYR A 185 15.42 3.02 -3.30
N GLU A 186 14.64 3.66 -4.18
CA GLU A 186 13.18 3.79 -4.05
C GLU A 186 12.75 4.34 -2.67
N GLY A 187 13.44 5.38 -2.21
CA GLY A 187 13.16 6.07 -0.94
C GLY A 187 13.52 5.31 0.33
N ARG A 188 14.30 4.24 0.23
CA ARG A 188 14.77 3.45 1.37
C ARG A 188 16.28 3.30 1.37
N CYS A 189 16.88 3.33 2.56
CA CYS A 189 18.27 2.95 2.73
C CYS A 189 18.43 1.42 2.73
N GLN A 190 18.94 0.85 1.63
CA GLN A 190 18.98 -0.60 1.41
C GLN A 190 20.13 -1.29 2.17
N THR A 191 20.04 -1.36 3.49
CA THR A 191 20.98 -2.15 4.31
C THR A 191 20.56 -3.63 4.38
N TYR A 192 21.53 -4.52 4.55
CA TYR A 192 21.22 -5.94 4.84
C TYR A 192 20.40 -6.10 6.12
N ASP A 193 20.68 -5.32 7.15
CA ASP A 193 19.91 -5.34 8.40
C ASP A 193 18.45 -4.97 8.17
N TYR A 194 18.20 -3.97 7.31
CA TYR A 194 16.86 -3.58 6.92
C TYR A 194 16.12 -4.73 6.20
N GLN A 195 16.76 -5.33 5.19
CA GLN A 195 16.20 -6.47 4.45
C GLN A 195 15.95 -7.68 5.36
N CYS A 196 16.88 -8.00 6.27
CA CYS A 196 16.72 -9.08 7.23
C CYS A 196 15.53 -8.83 8.19
N LYS A 197 15.36 -7.60 8.70
CA LYS A 197 14.22 -7.26 9.57
C LYS A 197 12.88 -7.37 8.84
N PHE A 198 12.88 -7.01 7.56
CA PHE A 198 11.70 -7.13 6.71
C PHE A 198 11.32 -8.60 6.46
N LEU A 199 12.30 -9.45 6.13
CA LEU A 199 12.08 -10.87 5.82
C LEU A 199 11.84 -11.75 7.04
N PHE A 200 12.55 -11.52 8.16
CA PHE A 200 12.63 -12.44 9.29
C PHE A 200 12.15 -11.86 10.62
N GLU A 201 11.54 -10.67 10.61
CA GLU A 201 11.04 -9.95 11.79
C GLU A 201 12.07 -9.18 12.62
N LYS A 202 11.57 -8.54 13.69
CA LYS A 202 12.31 -7.62 14.55
C LYS A 202 13.48 -8.32 15.24
N GLY A 203 14.68 -7.78 15.07
CA GLY A 203 15.91 -8.29 15.68
C GLY A 203 16.80 -9.08 14.73
N ALA A 204 16.31 -9.41 13.54
CA ALA A 204 17.14 -9.95 12.47
C ALA A 204 18.19 -8.94 12.00
N ARG A 205 19.35 -9.44 11.58
CA ARG A 205 20.53 -8.66 11.19
C ARG A 205 21.34 -9.41 10.14
N LYS A 206 22.22 -8.68 9.44
CA LYS A 206 23.18 -9.23 8.48
C LYS A 206 23.94 -10.41 9.10
N ALA A 207 24.04 -11.50 8.35
CA ALA A 207 24.88 -12.63 8.71
C ALA A 207 26.38 -12.27 8.61
N ALA A 208 27.25 -13.12 9.17
CA ALA A 208 28.68 -13.00 8.99
C ALA A 208 29.07 -13.16 7.50
N GLU A 209 30.13 -12.47 7.07
CA GLU A 209 30.56 -12.45 5.66
C GLU A 209 30.82 -13.85 5.08
N ILE A 210 31.30 -14.78 5.92
CA ILE A 210 31.52 -16.18 5.55
C ILE A 210 30.25 -16.87 5.02
N CYS A 211 29.06 -16.46 5.46
CA CYS A 211 27.80 -17.00 4.96
C CYS A 211 27.61 -16.66 3.48
N PHE A 212 27.88 -15.41 3.10
CA PHE A 212 27.75 -14.96 1.71
C PHE A 212 28.83 -15.59 0.82
N GLN A 213 30.06 -15.69 1.32
CA GLN A 213 31.20 -16.28 0.61
C GLN A 213 31.10 -17.81 0.44
N THR A 214 30.24 -18.51 1.18
CA THR A 214 30.08 -19.97 1.06
C THR A 214 28.75 -20.35 0.41
N ALA A 215 27.66 -19.68 0.76
CA ALA A 215 26.33 -20.00 0.23
C ALA A 215 26.18 -19.53 -1.22
N ASN A 216 26.51 -18.27 -1.52
CA ASN A 216 26.23 -17.67 -2.84
C ASN A 216 27.14 -18.17 -3.97
N LEU A 217 28.24 -18.85 -3.62
CA LEU A 217 29.15 -19.49 -4.58
C LEU A 217 28.68 -20.87 -5.05
N LYS A 218 27.64 -21.45 -4.42
CA LYS A 218 27.15 -22.77 -4.80
C LYS A 218 26.53 -22.76 -6.19
N GLY A 219 25.83 -21.68 -6.57
CA GLY A 219 25.10 -21.59 -7.82
C GLY A 219 23.92 -22.55 -7.83
N ASP A 220 23.13 -22.53 -6.75
CA ASP A 220 21.92 -23.32 -6.58
C ASP A 220 20.71 -22.43 -6.29
N THR A 221 19.55 -23.04 -6.01
CA THR A 221 18.29 -22.35 -5.68
C THR A 221 18.40 -21.40 -4.48
N PHE A 222 19.36 -21.60 -3.58
CA PHE A 222 19.48 -20.87 -2.32
C PHE A 222 20.65 -19.89 -2.31
N GLY A 223 21.63 -20.05 -3.22
CA GLY A 223 22.78 -19.15 -3.34
C GLY A 223 23.22 -18.99 -4.78
N ASN A 224 22.85 -17.87 -5.40
CA ASN A 224 23.19 -17.51 -6.77
C ASN A 224 23.17 -15.97 -6.96
N CYS A 225 23.74 -15.50 -8.07
CA CYS A 225 23.73 -14.11 -8.51
C CYS A 225 22.84 -13.88 -9.75
N GLY A 226 21.76 -14.66 -9.84
CA GLY A 226 20.78 -14.58 -10.93
C GLY A 226 20.72 -15.84 -11.78
N LEU A 227 19.88 -15.77 -12.80
CA LEU A 227 19.61 -16.84 -13.76
C LEU A 227 20.12 -16.45 -15.14
N THR A 228 20.74 -17.40 -15.84
CA THR A 228 20.99 -17.24 -17.26
C THR A 228 19.68 -17.29 -18.05
N SER A 229 19.70 -16.87 -19.30
CA SER A 229 18.55 -16.98 -20.21
C SER A 229 18.08 -18.44 -20.40
N ALA A 230 18.94 -19.42 -20.11
CA ALA A 230 18.63 -20.85 -20.14
C ALA A 230 18.10 -21.40 -18.81
N GLY A 231 17.87 -20.55 -17.81
CA GLY A 231 17.35 -20.94 -16.49
C GLY A 231 18.38 -21.61 -15.58
N THR A 232 19.68 -21.49 -15.87
CA THR A 232 20.74 -22.04 -15.01
C THR A 232 21.19 -20.99 -14.00
N TYR A 233 21.40 -21.39 -12.75
CA TYR A 233 21.87 -20.50 -11.70
C TYR A 233 23.32 -20.06 -11.94
N VAL A 234 23.55 -18.75 -11.80
CA VAL A 234 24.88 -18.14 -11.92
C VAL A 234 25.53 -18.10 -10.54
N LYS A 235 26.74 -18.64 -10.42
CA LYS A 235 27.54 -18.50 -9.20
C LYS A 235 27.97 -17.05 -9.03
N CYS A 236 27.91 -16.53 -7.82
CA CYS A 236 28.48 -15.21 -7.53
C CYS A 236 30.01 -15.23 -7.68
N SER A 237 30.61 -14.08 -7.98
CA SER A 237 32.06 -13.87 -7.88
C SER A 237 32.42 -13.41 -6.47
N LEU A 238 33.63 -13.77 -6.01
CA LEU A 238 34.22 -13.10 -4.86
C LEU A 238 34.62 -11.68 -5.27
N ALA A 239 34.24 -10.69 -4.47
CA ALA A 239 34.64 -9.29 -4.65
C ALA A 239 36.12 -9.09 -4.32
#